data_AF-A0A958XYD5-F1
#
_entry.id   AF-A0A958XYD5-F1
#
_cell.length_a   1.000
_cell.length_b   1.000
_cell.length_c   1.000
_cell.angle_alpha   90.00
_cell.angle_beta   90.00
_cell.angle_gamma   90.00
#
_symmetry.space_group_name_H-M   'P 1'
#
loop_
_entity.id
_entity.type
_entity.pdbx_description
1 polymer ?
#
loop_
_entity_poly.entity_id
_entity_poly.type
_entity_poly.pdbx_seq_one_letter_code
_entity_poly.pdbx_strand_id
1 'polypeptide(L)'
;RKPLPGSQVNIRFNKESETVTVGEDGMFRLELEENTDYSFLASRENYLNNDASFSTVGIGRDPNNPVQTFEIEIVLDKIFLDKEITLENIYYDFDKWDIRDDAKPTLDELSRNLKLNPDIRIQLGSHTDCRGATRYNEDLSQKRAQSAVDYLIASGIDPARLVARGYGESQPEVDCICARCTEDEHQANRRTTFKIIE
;
A
#
# COMPACT_ATOMS: atom_id res chain seq x y z
N ARG A 1 4.05 -11.73 13.71
CA ARG A 1 5.17 -11.20 12.90
C ARG A 1 6.41 -12.05 13.18
N LYS A 2 7.33 -12.20 12.23
CA LYS A 2 8.56 -13.01 12.40
C LYS A 2 9.78 -12.15 12.06
N PRO A 3 10.93 -12.36 12.72
CA PRO A 3 12.20 -11.77 12.32
C PRO A 3 12.48 -12.01 10.84
N LEU A 4 13.05 -11.01 10.16
CA LEU A 4 13.41 -11.08 8.75
C LEU A 4 14.92 -10.86 8.57
N PRO A 5 15.75 -11.87 8.89
CA PRO A 5 17.20 -11.75 8.85
C PRO A 5 17.73 -11.56 7.43
N GLY A 6 18.86 -10.85 7.33
CA GLY A 6 19.47 -10.49 6.06
C GLY A 6 18.71 -9.42 5.27
N SER A 7 17.69 -8.80 5.87
CA SER A 7 17.11 -7.55 5.32
C SER A 7 18.16 -6.44 5.36
N GLN A 8 18.09 -5.51 4.41
CA GLN A 8 18.97 -4.34 4.39
C GLN A 8 18.19 -3.11 4.86
N VAL A 9 18.79 -2.32 5.75
CA VAL A 9 18.24 -1.04 6.18
C VAL A 9 19.20 0.05 5.72
N ASN A 10 18.77 0.87 4.77
CA ASN A 10 19.48 2.09 4.39
C ASN A 10 19.06 3.21 5.34
N ILE A 11 20.00 3.73 6.09
CA ILE A 11 19.80 4.77 7.10
C ILE A 11 20.39 6.05 6.52
N ARG A 12 19.63 7.15 6.58
CA ARG A 12 20.11 8.48 6.15
C ARG A 12 19.93 9.46 7.29
N PHE A 13 20.97 10.25 7.55
CA PHE A 13 21.04 11.27 8.59
C PHE A 13 22.11 12.31 8.19
N ASN A 14 21.94 13.58 8.52
CA ASN A 14 22.96 14.64 8.31
C ASN A 14 23.63 14.68 6.92
N LYS A 15 22.91 14.31 5.84
CA LYS A 15 23.40 14.13 4.45
C LYS A 15 24.36 12.94 4.23
N GLU A 16 24.59 12.16 5.28
CA GLU A 16 25.28 10.89 5.24
C GLU A 16 24.27 9.75 5.05
N SER A 17 24.80 8.58 4.68
CA SER A 17 24.01 7.36 4.61
C SER A 17 24.87 6.15 4.90
N GLU A 18 24.29 5.18 5.59
CA GLU A 18 24.88 3.87 5.81
C GLU A 18 23.85 2.78 5.51
N THR A 19 24.33 1.56 5.28
CA THR A 19 23.46 0.41 5.08
C THR A 19 23.85 -0.68 6.05
N VAL A 20 22.88 -1.18 6.81
CA VAL A 20 23.06 -2.23 7.80
C VAL A 20 22.29 -3.48 7.38
N THR A 21 22.91 -4.64 7.57
CA THR A 21 22.25 -5.93 7.39
C THR A 21 21.67 -6.39 8.72
N VAL A 22 20.38 -6.70 8.72
CA VAL A 22 19.64 -7.17 9.91
C VAL A 22 20.12 -8.57 10.32
N GLY A 23 20.37 -8.75 11.62
CA GLY A 23 20.84 -10.01 12.19
C GLY A 23 19.79 -11.13 12.22
N GLU A 24 20.19 -12.32 12.66
CA GLU A 24 19.34 -13.53 12.78
C GLU A 24 18.10 -13.32 13.67
N ASP A 25 18.21 -12.43 14.66
CA ASP A 25 17.13 -12.06 15.58
C ASP A 25 16.17 -11.02 15.00
N GLY A 26 16.42 -10.53 13.77
CA GLY A 26 15.60 -9.50 13.14
C GLY A 26 15.92 -8.08 13.62
N MET A 27 17.02 -7.91 14.34
CA MET A 27 17.40 -6.62 14.93
C MET A 27 18.70 -6.08 14.34
N PHE A 28 18.87 -4.78 14.45
CA PHE A 28 20.14 -4.08 14.34
C PHE A 28 20.21 -3.00 15.41
N ARG A 29 21.40 -2.50 15.70
CA ARG A 29 21.61 -1.40 16.65
C ARG A 29 22.37 -0.28 15.96
N LEU A 30 21.98 0.94 16.30
CA LEU A 30 22.58 2.17 15.81
C LEU A 30 22.78 3.10 17.00
N GLU A 31 23.96 3.71 17.10
CA GLU A 31 24.18 4.84 18.01
C GLU A 31 23.64 6.11 17.34
N LEU A 32 22.78 6.84 18.05
CA LEU A 32 22.14 8.04 17.51
C LEU A 32 22.88 9.30 17.95
N GLU A 33 23.12 10.19 17.00
CA GLU A 33 23.58 11.56 17.23
C GLU A 33 22.43 12.40 17.78
N GLU A 34 22.78 13.40 18.59
CA GLU A 34 21.80 14.34 19.12
C GLU A 34 21.32 15.32 18.06
N ASN A 35 20.11 15.84 18.24
CA ASN A 35 19.51 16.86 17.38
C ASN A 35 19.58 16.51 15.88
N THR A 36 19.31 15.25 15.56
CA THR A 36 19.45 14.67 14.23
C THR A 36 18.18 13.93 13.82
N ASP A 37 17.77 14.15 12.56
CA ASP A 37 16.68 13.43 11.93
C ASP A 37 17.21 12.21 11.17
N TYR A 38 16.57 11.07 11.39
CA TYR A 38 16.88 9.78 10.77
C TYR A 38 15.74 9.33 9.88
N SER A 39 16.07 8.85 8.69
CA SER A 39 15.17 8.08 7.84
C SER A 39 15.74 6.69 7.59
N PHE A 40 14.90 5.68 7.74
CA PHE A 40 15.22 4.28 7.55
C PHE A 40 14.43 3.75 6.36
N LEU A 41 15.09 3.14 5.38
CA LEU A 41 14.46 2.41 4.29
C LEU A 41 14.87 0.94 4.39
N ALA A 42 13.93 0.09 4.78
CA ALA A 42 14.16 -1.34 4.87
C ALA A 42 13.74 -2.04 3.57
N SER A 43 14.55 -3.01 3.14
CA SER A 43 14.37 -3.76 1.92
C SER A 43 14.75 -5.22 2.10
N ARG A 44 14.03 -6.10 1.40
CA ARG A 44 14.31 -7.53 1.34
C ARG A 44 13.78 -8.09 0.03
N GLU A 45 14.56 -8.96 -0.61
CA GLU A 45 14.13 -9.64 -1.83
C GLU A 45 12.78 -10.36 -1.62
N ASN A 46 11.84 -10.18 -2.56
CA ASN A 46 10.47 -10.70 -2.52
C ASN A 46 9.58 -10.08 -1.42
N TYR A 47 9.95 -8.92 -0.88
CA TYR A 47 9.11 -8.11 0.01
C TYR A 47 9.00 -6.68 -0.51
N LEU A 48 7.90 -6.02 -0.18
CA LEU A 48 7.76 -4.58 -0.38
C LEU A 48 8.66 -3.84 0.61
N ASN A 49 9.40 -2.87 0.10
CA ASN A 49 10.15 -1.91 0.89
C ASN A 49 9.19 -1.10 1.76
N ASN A 50 9.65 -0.76 2.95
CA ASN A 50 8.94 0.13 3.86
C ASN A 50 9.95 1.03 4.58
N ASP A 51 9.48 2.16 5.05
CA ASP A 51 10.29 3.19 5.67
C ASP A 51 9.79 3.56 7.07
N ALA A 52 10.71 4.11 7.86
CA ALA A 52 10.41 4.72 9.14
C ALA A 52 11.26 5.97 9.32
N SER A 53 10.85 6.85 10.23
CA SER A 53 11.62 8.03 10.61
C SER A 53 11.68 8.17 12.12
N PHE A 54 12.75 8.78 12.60
CA PHE A 54 12.95 9.08 14.01
C PHE A 54 13.79 10.34 14.16
N SER A 55 13.52 11.13 15.19
CA SER A 55 14.25 12.38 15.44
C SER A 55 14.74 12.41 16.87
N THR A 56 16.02 12.74 17.06
CA THR A 56 16.59 13.05 18.37
C THR A 56 16.49 14.55 18.71
N VAL A 57 15.91 15.37 17.82
CA VAL A 57 15.71 16.80 18.05
C VAL A 57 14.79 17.03 19.24
N GLY A 58 15.28 17.80 20.22
CA GLY A 58 14.54 18.11 21.44
C GLY A 58 14.52 16.99 22.47
N ILE A 59 15.18 15.85 22.21
CA ILE A 59 15.39 14.82 23.21
C ILE A 59 16.56 15.24 24.11
N GLY A 60 16.24 15.61 25.36
CA GLY A 60 17.24 15.97 26.36
C GLY A 60 17.96 14.74 26.94
N ARG A 61 19.16 14.93 27.48
CA ARG A 61 19.84 13.91 28.28
C ARG A 61 19.19 13.82 29.67
N ASP A 62 18.82 12.62 30.09
CA ASP A 62 18.48 12.33 31.48
C ASP A 62 19.77 12.03 32.27
N PRO A 63 20.15 12.86 33.26
CA PRO A 63 21.34 12.60 34.09
C PRO A 63 21.27 11.28 34.87
N ASN A 64 20.07 10.78 35.14
CA ASN A 64 19.84 9.51 35.84
C ASN A 64 19.70 8.32 34.90
N ASN A 65 19.54 8.56 33.59
CA ASN A 65 19.51 7.54 32.56
C ASN A 65 20.48 7.90 31.42
N PRO A 66 21.78 7.62 31.59
CA PRO A 66 22.81 8.05 30.65
C PRO A 66 22.72 7.35 29.29
N VAL A 67 21.96 6.26 29.17
CA VAL A 67 21.74 5.52 27.92
C VAL A 67 20.25 5.44 27.64
N GLN A 68 19.78 6.25 26.71
CA GLN A 68 18.41 6.21 26.23
C GLN A 68 18.32 5.29 25.01
N THR A 69 17.49 4.26 25.10
CA THR A 69 17.26 3.30 24.01
C THR A 69 15.90 3.56 23.40
N PHE A 70 15.85 3.59 22.07
CA PHE A 70 14.61 3.73 21.29
C PHE A 70 14.45 2.51 20.40
N GLU A 71 13.21 2.03 20.27
CA GLU A 71 12.88 0.88 19.43
C GLU A 71 11.94 1.31 18.32
N ILE A 72 12.26 0.93 17.09
CA ILE A 72 11.45 1.18 15.90
C ILE A 72 11.23 -0.16 15.22
N GLU A 73 9.98 -0.49 14.94
CA GLU A 73 9.62 -1.67 14.17
C GLU A 73 9.33 -1.27 12.72
N ILE A 74 10.07 -1.85 11.77
CA ILE A 74 9.80 -1.71 10.33
C ILE A 74 9.31 -3.05 9.81
N VAL A 75 8.06 -3.09 9.36
CA VAL A 75 7.42 -4.30 8.85
C VAL A 75 7.47 -4.31 7.33
N LEU A 76 7.94 -5.41 6.75
CA LEU A 76 7.93 -5.63 5.30
C LEU A 76 6.88 -6.68 4.93
N ASP A 77 6.04 -6.35 3.96
CA ASP A 77 5.03 -7.25 3.44
C ASP A 77 5.59 -8.10 2.31
N LYS A 78 5.35 -9.41 2.38
CA LYS A 78 5.81 -10.33 1.33
C LYS A 78 5.03 -10.09 0.05
N ILE A 79 5.75 -10.02 -1.08
CA ILE A 79 5.14 -9.90 -2.40
C ILE A 79 4.54 -11.25 -2.78
N PHE A 80 3.27 -11.21 -3.18
CA PHE A 80 2.58 -12.33 -3.82
C PHE A 80 2.06 -11.84 -5.18
N LEU A 81 2.64 -12.36 -6.25
CA LEU A 81 2.19 -12.05 -7.61
C LEU A 81 0.78 -12.57 -7.85
N ASP A 82 0.01 -11.81 -8.62
CA ASP A 82 -1.37 -12.10 -9.02
C ASP A 82 -2.36 -12.33 -7.88
N LYS A 83 -1.97 -12.04 -6.64
CA LYS A 83 -2.86 -12.08 -5.48
C LYS A 83 -3.62 -10.76 -5.37
N GLU A 84 -4.94 -10.82 -5.49
CA GLU A 84 -5.80 -9.65 -5.28
C GLU A 84 -5.83 -9.23 -3.81
N ILE A 85 -5.76 -7.91 -3.62
CA ILE A 85 -5.86 -7.21 -2.34
C ILE A 85 -6.96 -6.16 -2.51
N THR A 86 -7.97 -6.19 -1.66
CA THR A 86 -9.05 -5.21 -1.68
C THR A 86 -8.57 -3.87 -1.11
N LEU A 87 -8.81 -2.78 -1.85
CA LEU A 87 -8.62 -1.43 -1.36
C LEU A 87 -9.86 -1.03 -0.57
N GLU A 88 -9.75 -1.08 0.75
CA GLU A 88 -10.82 -0.65 1.63
C GLU A 88 -11.13 0.83 1.44
N ASN A 89 -12.40 1.19 1.64
CA ASN A 89 -12.89 2.57 1.58
C ASN A 89 -12.80 3.28 0.23
N ILE A 90 -12.62 2.55 -0.88
CA ILE A 90 -12.83 3.10 -2.21
C ILE A 90 -14.29 2.95 -2.60
N TYR A 91 -15.09 3.96 -2.23
CA TYR A 91 -16.50 4.08 -2.59
C TYR A 91 -16.69 4.92 -3.85
N TYR A 92 -17.80 4.70 -4.54
CA TYR A 92 -18.26 5.51 -5.66
C TYR A 92 -19.72 5.88 -5.46
N ASP A 93 -20.10 7.07 -5.90
CA ASP A 93 -21.51 7.42 -5.99
C ASP A 93 -22.23 6.51 -7.00
N PHE A 94 -23.55 6.39 -6.84
CA PHE A 94 -24.39 5.70 -7.80
C PHE A 94 -24.20 6.27 -9.21
N ASP A 95 -23.92 5.40 -10.18
CA ASP A 95 -23.65 5.74 -11.59
C ASP A 95 -22.49 6.75 -11.79
N LYS A 96 -21.57 6.84 -10.82
CA LYS A 96 -20.33 7.60 -10.99
C LYS A 96 -19.09 6.72 -10.89
N TRP A 97 -18.02 7.25 -11.46
CA TRP A 97 -16.67 6.69 -11.46
C TRP A 97 -15.62 7.65 -10.89
N ASP A 98 -16.00 8.88 -10.56
CA ASP A 98 -15.09 9.86 -9.98
C ASP A 98 -14.57 9.39 -8.61
N ILE A 99 -13.28 9.62 -8.36
CA ILE A 99 -12.65 9.36 -7.06
C ILE A 99 -13.18 10.36 -6.04
N ARG A 100 -13.89 9.83 -5.03
CA ARG A 100 -14.41 10.60 -3.90
C ARG A 100 -13.29 11.01 -2.94
N ASP A 101 -13.54 12.08 -2.18
CA ASP A 101 -12.57 12.57 -1.18
C ASP A 101 -12.26 11.55 -0.08
N ASP A 102 -13.21 10.67 0.26
CA ASP A 102 -13.02 9.59 1.24
C ASP A 102 -12.18 8.43 0.72
N ALA A 103 -12.06 8.25 -0.60
CA ALA A 103 -11.21 7.26 -1.24
C ALA A 103 -9.74 7.73 -1.43
N LYS A 104 -9.50 9.05 -1.40
CA LYS A 104 -8.18 9.65 -1.62
C LYS A 104 -7.12 9.14 -0.63
N PRO A 105 -7.37 9.06 0.70
CA PRO A 105 -6.37 8.56 1.63
C PRO A 105 -5.85 7.16 1.29
N THR A 106 -6.73 6.24 0.88
CA THR A 106 -6.35 4.88 0.46
C THR A 106 -5.47 4.91 -0.79
N LEU A 107 -5.81 5.75 -1.78
CA LEU A 107 -5.02 5.88 -3.00
C LEU A 107 -3.69 6.62 -2.78
N ASP A 108 -3.65 7.57 -1.84
CA ASP A 108 -2.44 8.27 -1.43
C ASP A 108 -1.46 7.32 -0.74
N GLU A 109 -1.97 6.43 0.12
CA GLU A 109 -1.17 5.37 0.74
C GLU A 109 -0.63 4.40 -0.31
N LEU A 110 -1.48 3.95 -1.25
CA LEU A 110 -1.03 3.10 -2.36
C LEU A 110 0.05 3.82 -3.21
N SER A 111 -0.14 5.11 -3.50
CA SER A 111 0.85 5.93 -4.22
C SER A 111 2.18 6.01 -3.47
N ARG A 112 2.15 6.23 -2.15
CA ARG A 112 3.34 6.24 -1.29
C ARG A 112 4.07 4.90 -1.37
N ASN A 113 3.34 3.79 -1.24
CA ASN A 113 3.91 2.45 -1.32
C ASN A 113 4.53 2.17 -2.70
N LEU A 114 3.90 2.59 -3.80
CA LEU A 114 4.45 2.45 -5.15
C LEU A 114 5.68 3.32 -5.40
N LYS A 115 5.81 4.47 -4.72
CA LYS A 115 7.02 5.32 -4.78
C LYS A 115 8.20 4.70 -4.05
N LEU A 116 7.96 4.04 -2.92
CA LEU A 116 8.98 3.28 -2.18
C LEU A 116 9.43 2.02 -2.94
N ASN A 117 8.60 1.54 -3.85
CA ASN A 117 8.80 0.30 -4.60
C ASN A 117 8.76 0.56 -6.11
N PRO A 118 9.78 1.23 -6.69
CA PRO A 118 9.75 1.72 -8.08
C PRO A 118 9.64 0.60 -9.14
N ASP A 119 10.11 -0.60 -8.82
CA ASP A 119 10.11 -1.75 -9.73
C ASP A 119 8.77 -2.52 -9.74
N ILE A 120 7.84 -2.18 -8.84
CA ILE A 120 6.56 -2.87 -8.72
C ILE A 120 5.57 -2.36 -9.75
N ARG A 121 4.96 -3.29 -10.48
CA ARG A 121 3.84 -3.06 -11.40
C ARG A 121 2.56 -3.60 -10.78
N ILE A 122 1.45 -2.89 -10.95
CA ILE A 122 0.16 -3.31 -10.40
C ILE A 122 -0.95 -3.25 -11.45
N GLN A 123 -1.93 -4.13 -11.28
CA GLN A 123 -3.22 -4.03 -11.92
C GLN A 123 -4.25 -3.56 -10.89
N LEU A 124 -4.96 -2.48 -11.17
CA LEU A 124 -6.16 -2.08 -10.42
C LEU A 124 -7.40 -2.71 -11.06
N GLY A 125 -8.11 -3.49 -10.27
CA GLY A 125 -9.38 -4.13 -10.60
C GLY A 125 -10.55 -3.34 -10.05
N SER A 126 -11.66 -3.28 -10.77
CA SER A 126 -12.95 -2.84 -10.20
C SER A 126 -14.04 -3.85 -10.51
N HIS A 127 -14.95 -4.01 -9.56
CA HIS A 127 -16.01 -5.00 -9.58
C HIS A 127 -17.35 -4.32 -9.27
N THR A 128 -18.43 -4.84 -9.84
CA THR A 128 -19.80 -4.43 -9.53
C THR A 128 -20.53 -5.53 -8.80
N ASP A 129 -21.66 -5.19 -8.17
CA ASP A 129 -22.65 -6.20 -7.85
C ASP A 129 -23.37 -6.68 -9.11
N CYS A 130 -24.19 -7.71 -8.96
CA CYS A 130 -24.92 -8.39 -10.03
C CYS A 130 -26.17 -7.63 -10.52
N ARG A 131 -26.47 -6.44 -9.97
CA ARG A 131 -27.66 -5.68 -10.35
C ARG A 131 -27.33 -4.84 -11.58
N GLY A 132 -28.24 -4.83 -12.54
CA GLY A 132 -28.08 -4.10 -13.79
C GLY A 132 -27.74 -5.01 -14.97
N ALA A 133 -27.48 -4.40 -16.13
CA ALA A 133 -27.10 -5.15 -17.33
C ALA A 133 -25.60 -5.42 -17.32
N THR A 134 -25.18 -6.64 -17.68
CA THR A 134 -23.78 -7.07 -17.69
C THR A 134 -22.86 -6.08 -18.42
N ARG A 135 -23.22 -5.65 -19.64
CA ARG A 135 -22.43 -4.69 -20.42
C ARG A 135 -22.26 -3.34 -19.72
N TYR A 136 -23.31 -2.88 -19.04
CA TYR A 136 -23.25 -1.63 -18.27
C TYR A 136 -22.31 -1.80 -17.06
N ASN A 137 -22.36 -2.94 -16.38
CA ASN A 137 -21.48 -3.27 -15.27
C ASN A 137 -20.00 -3.40 -15.70
N GLU A 138 -19.74 -3.98 -16.86
CA GLU A 138 -18.42 -4.02 -17.49
C GLU A 138 -17.89 -2.60 -17.76
N ASP A 139 -18.66 -1.76 -18.44
CA ASP A 139 -18.27 -0.38 -18.75
C ASP A 139 -18.05 0.46 -17.47
N LEU A 140 -18.95 0.33 -16.48
CA LEU A 140 -18.86 1.05 -15.21
C LEU A 140 -17.61 0.67 -14.42
N SER A 141 -17.35 -0.64 -14.28
CA SER A 141 -16.16 -1.11 -13.58
C SER A 141 -14.87 -0.69 -14.29
N GLN A 142 -14.84 -0.71 -15.63
CA GLN A 142 -13.65 -0.27 -16.38
C GLN A 142 -13.36 1.22 -16.14
N LYS A 143 -14.40 2.07 -16.16
CA LYS A 143 -14.24 3.50 -15.85
C LYS A 143 -13.74 3.75 -14.44
N ARG A 144 -14.22 2.99 -13.46
CA ARG A 144 -13.78 3.08 -12.06
C ARG A 144 -12.31 2.67 -11.90
N ALA A 145 -11.92 1.53 -12.47
CA ALA A 145 -10.53 1.10 -12.48
C ALA A 145 -9.62 2.14 -13.16
N GLN A 146 -10.07 2.72 -14.28
CA GLN A 146 -9.32 3.77 -14.99
C GLN A 146 -9.18 5.04 -14.14
N SER A 147 -10.24 5.45 -13.44
CA SER A 147 -10.21 6.65 -12.58
C SER A 147 -9.22 6.51 -11.43
N ALA A 148 -9.10 5.31 -10.86
CA ALA A 148 -8.09 5.03 -9.84
C ALA A 148 -6.66 5.03 -10.42
N VAL A 149 -6.46 4.49 -11.62
CA VAL A 149 -5.18 4.59 -12.35
C VAL A 149 -4.82 6.05 -12.63
N ASP A 150 -5.75 6.84 -13.17
CA ASP A 150 -5.54 8.24 -13.51
C ASP A 150 -5.17 9.07 -12.26
N TYR A 151 -5.79 8.76 -11.12
CA TYR A 151 -5.41 9.34 -9.83
C TYR A 151 -3.95 9.03 -9.45
N LEU A 152 -3.53 7.77 -9.56
CA LEU A 152 -2.15 7.38 -9.26
C LEU A 152 -1.13 8.02 -10.22
N ILE A 153 -1.49 8.16 -11.50
CA ILE A 153 -0.68 8.86 -12.50
C ILE A 153 -0.55 10.34 -12.12
N ALA A 154 -1.65 11.01 -11.75
CA ALA A 154 -1.64 12.39 -11.31
C ALA A 154 -0.79 12.58 -10.03
N SER A 155 -0.73 11.56 -9.18
CA SER A 155 0.13 11.49 -7.99
C SER A 155 1.60 11.17 -8.30
N GLY A 156 1.97 11.00 -9.57
CA GLY A 156 3.35 10.86 -10.04
C GLY A 156 3.84 9.41 -10.22
N ILE A 157 2.94 8.43 -10.31
CA ILE A 157 3.31 7.05 -10.66
C ILE A 157 3.40 6.91 -12.18
N ASP A 158 4.46 6.24 -12.66
CA ASP A 158 4.64 5.97 -14.08
C ASP A 158 3.46 5.14 -14.65
N PRO A 159 2.75 5.62 -15.69
CA PRO A 159 1.68 4.87 -16.33
C PRO A 159 2.06 3.47 -16.78
N ALA A 160 3.32 3.21 -17.16
CA ALA A 160 3.78 1.89 -17.58
C ALA A 160 3.71 0.83 -16.45
N ARG A 161 3.59 1.28 -15.20
CA ARG A 161 3.47 0.43 -14.01
C ARG A 161 2.02 0.11 -13.64
N LEU A 162 1.05 0.69 -14.33
CA LEU A 162 -0.36 0.66 -13.94
C LEU A 162 -1.22 0.05 -15.05
N VAL A 163 -2.06 -0.90 -14.69
CA VAL A 163 -3.06 -1.50 -15.59
C VAL A 163 -4.44 -1.38 -14.97
N ALA A 164 -5.39 -0.76 -15.67
CA ALA A 164 -6.79 -0.70 -15.25
C ALA A 164 -7.60 -1.86 -15.83
N ARG A 165 -8.35 -2.59 -14.99
CA ARG A 165 -9.23 -3.67 -15.44
C ARG A 165 -10.60 -3.64 -14.78
N GLY A 166 -11.65 -3.47 -15.58
CA GLY A 166 -13.03 -3.68 -15.16
C GLY A 166 -13.44 -5.13 -15.30
N TYR A 167 -13.96 -5.72 -14.23
CA TYR A 167 -14.47 -7.09 -14.24
C TYR A 167 -15.99 -7.17 -14.28
N GLY A 168 -16.69 -6.04 -14.11
CA GLY A 168 -18.13 -6.01 -13.89
C GLY A 168 -18.52 -6.94 -12.75
N GLU A 169 -19.55 -7.75 -12.99
CA GLU A 169 -20.07 -8.75 -12.05
C GLU A 169 -19.42 -10.14 -12.20
N SER A 170 -18.44 -10.30 -13.11
CA SER A 170 -17.90 -11.62 -13.49
C SER A 170 -16.95 -12.24 -12.47
N GLN A 171 -16.49 -11.48 -11.49
CA GLN A 171 -15.58 -11.91 -10.42
C GLN A 171 -16.13 -11.47 -9.04
N PRO A 172 -17.23 -12.09 -8.57
CA PRO A 172 -17.80 -11.75 -7.28
C PRO A 172 -16.89 -12.18 -6.13
N GLU A 173 -16.84 -11.38 -5.07
CA GLU A 173 -16.27 -11.78 -3.76
C GLU A 173 -17.21 -12.75 -3.05
N VAL A 174 -18.50 -12.43 -3.10
CA VAL A 174 -19.57 -13.24 -2.52
C VAL A 174 -20.45 -13.77 -3.64
N ASP A 175 -20.43 -15.08 -3.81
CA ASP A 175 -21.30 -15.79 -4.74
C ASP A 175 -22.69 -16.00 -4.11
N CYS A 176 -23.62 -15.11 -4.46
CA CYS A 176 -25.02 -15.16 -4.04
C CYS A 176 -25.94 -14.98 -5.25
N ILE A 177 -27.12 -15.60 -5.19
CA ILE A 177 -28.16 -15.39 -6.21
C ILE A 177 -28.60 -13.93 -6.11
N CYS A 178 -28.48 -13.17 -7.20
CA CYS A 178 -28.64 -11.71 -7.17
C CYS A 178 -29.91 -11.19 -6.45
N ALA A 179 -31.05 -11.84 -6.66
CA ALA A 179 -32.32 -11.48 -6.03
C ALA A 179 -32.41 -11.80 -4.52
N ARG A 180 -31.42 -12.51 -3.97
CA ARG A 180 -31.35 -12.94 -2.57
C ARG A 180 -30.11 -12.42 -1.85
N CYS A 181 -29.23 -11.72 -2.55
CA CYS A 181 -28.09 -11.07 -1.92
C CYS A 181 -28.60 -9.98 -0.97
N THR A 182 -28.03 -9.94 0.21
CA THR A 182 -28.17 -8.81 1.14
C THR A 182 -27.42 -7.59 0.61
N GLU A 183 -27.74 -6.41 1.13
CA GLU A 183 -27.02 -5.20 0.73
C GLU A 183 -25.53 -5.26 1.12
N ASP A 184 -25.19 -5.93 2.21
CA ASP A 184 -23.79 -6.14 2.63
C ASP A 184 -23.03 -7.02 1.64
N GLU A 185 -23.66 -8.09 1.13
CA GLU A 185 -23.05 -8.95 0.08
C GLU A 185 -22.91 -8.19 -1.25
N HIS A 186 -23.90 -7.38 -1.61
CA HIS A 186 -23.75 -6.49 -2.76
C HIS A 186 -22.62 -5.47 -2.55
N GLN A 187 -22.49 -4.90 -1.36
CA GLN A 187 -21.42 -3.95 -1.04
C GLN A 187 -20.04 -4.62 -1.08
N ALA A 188 -19.91 -5.87 -0.62
CA ALA A 188 -18.68 -6.64 -0.74
C ALA A 188 -18.29 -6.87 -2.20
N ASN A 189 -19.26 -7.09 -3.09
CA ASN A 189 -19.01 -7.24 -4.52
C ASN A 189 -18.64 -5.92 -5.21
N ARG A 190 -19.16 -4.77 -4.73
CA ARG A 190 -18.79 -3.43 -5.19
C ARG A 190 -17.44 -2.98 -4.58
N ARG A 191 -16.35 -3.55 -5.08
CA ARG A 191 -14.99 -3.31 -4.57
C ARG A 191 -14.02 -2.88 -5.65
N THR A 192 -12.96 -2.22 -5.20
CA THR A 192 -11.76 -1.99 -6.01
C THR A 192 -10.64 -2.83 -5.41
N THR A 193 -9.89 -3.52 -6.26
CA THR A 193 -8.77 -4.37 -5.86
C THR A 193 -7.50 -3.89 -6.53
N PHE A 194 -6.36 -4.28 -6.00
CA PHE A 194 -5.13 -4.27 -6.75
C PHE A 194 -4.40 -5.60 -6.61
N LYS A 195 -3.54 -5.91 -7.56
CA LYS A 195 -2.61 -7.03 -7.47
C LYS A 195 -1.27 -6.64 -8.07
N ILE A 196 -0.20 -7.18 -7.52
CA ILE A 196 1.14 -7.03 -8.08
C ILE A 196 1.27 -7.99 -9.27
N ILE A 197 1.78 -7.48 -10.38
CA ILE A 197 2.00 -8.21 -11.62
C ILE A 197 3.48 -8.18 -11.99
N GLU A 198 3.89 -9.07 -12.90
CA GLU A 198 5.20 -9.03 -13.57
C GLU A 198 5.39 -7.75 -14.38
#